data_AF-A0A5B8BYW3-F1
#
_entry.id   AF-A0A5B8BYW3-F1
#
_cell.length_a   1.000
_cell.length_b   1.000
_cell.length_c   1.000
_cell.angle_alpha   90.00
_cell.angle_beta   90.00
_cell.angle_gamma   90.00
#
_symmetry.space_group_name_H-M   'P 1'
#
loop_
_entity.id
_entity.type
_entity.pdbx_description
1 polymer ?
#
loop_
_entity_poly.entity_id
_entity_poly.type
_entity_poly.pdbx_seq_one_letter_code
_entity_poly.pdbx_strand_id
1 'polypeptide(L)'
;MRLFLVDTLTAVLFFTTVAALSELLIAGMEPSAVLFTRLVMIPVMVATGRPYGWWRDMLFRRFAPRRARARTALDITAFISFQAPVYALTLLAAGATLAQTTAAVGSALVLMVLLSRPYGLLLDWSRRMAGVTPA
;
A
#
# COMPACT_ATOMS: atom_id res chain seq x y z
N MET A 1 6.02 19.49 -3.04
CA MET A 1 6.02 18.72 -4.30
C MET A 1 6.93 17.49 -4.24
N ARG A 2 8.23 17.60 -3.87
CA ARG A 2 9.15 16.46 -3.79
C ARG A 2 8.64 15.28 -2.96
N LEU A 3 8.11 15.52 -1.76
CA LEU A 3 7.61 14.45 -0.88
C LEU A 3 6.40 13.71 -1.47
N PHE A 4 5.49 14.43 -2.17
CA PHE A 4 4.37 13.80 -2.88
C PHE A 4 4.89 12.85 -3.97
N LEU A 5 5.84 13.31 -4.79
CA LEU A 5 6.42 12.48 -5.85
C LEU A 5 7.13 11.25 -5.29
N VAL A 6 7.95 11.41 -4.25
CA VAL A 6 8.70 10.29 -3.65
C VAL A 6 7.76 9.24 -3.08
N ASP A 7 6.76 9.65 -2.31
CA ASP A 7 5.81 8.73 -1.70
C ASP A 7 4.98 8.00 -2.75
N THR A 8 4.43 8.75 -3.71
CA THR A 8 3.58 8.19 -4.75
C THR A 8 4.36 7.27 -5.69
N LEU A 9 5.55 7.67 -6.13
CA LEU A 9 6.39 6.81 -6.97
C LEU A 9 6.83 5.55 -6.23
N THR A 10 7.17 5.66 -4.94
CA THR A 10 7.54 4.48 -4.14
C THR A 10 6.37 3.52 -4.01
N ALA A 11 5.15 4.04 -3.76
CA ALA A 11 3.94 3.23 -3.71
C ALA A 11 3.68 2.52 -5.05
N VAL A 12 3.68 3.29 -6.16
CA VAL A 12 3.42 2.77 -7.50
C VAL A 12 4.42 1.68 -7.86
N LEU A 13 5.72 1.94 -7.70
CA LEU A 13 6.76 0.96 -8.03
C LEU A 13 6.64 -0.30 -7.16
N PHE A 14 6.52 -0.15 -5.85
CA PHE A 14 6.44 -1.29 -4.94
C PHE A 14 5.24 -2.19 -5.23
N PHE A 15 4.03 -1.62 -5.24
CA PHE A 15 2.82 -2.42 -5.40
C PHE A 15 2.65 -2.93 -6.83
N THR A 16 3.11 -2.18 -7.84
CA THR A 16 3.14 -2.66 -9.23
C THR A 16 4.04 -3.87 -9.36
N THR A 17 5.27 -3.82 -8.82
CA THR A 17 6.22 -4.94 -8.90
C THR A 17 5.70 -6.16 -8.16
N VAL A 18 5.28 -6.00 -6.90
CA VAL A 18 4.79 -7.14 -6.10
C VAL A 18 3.56 -7.78 -6.74
N ALA A 19 2.58 -6.96 -7.14
CA ALA A 19 1.35 -7.48 -7.72
C ALA A 19 1.60 -8.10 -9.10
N ALA A 20 2.41 -7.48 -9.96
CA ALA A 20 2.71 -8.04 -11.29
C ALA A 20 3.45 -9.37 -11.19
N LEU A 21 4.42 -9.49 -10.28
CA LEU A 21 5.11 -10.76 -10.04
C LEU A 21 4.16 -11.83 -9.49
N SER A 22 3.28 -11.47 -8.55
CA SER A 22 2.30 -12.43 -8.04
C SER A 22 1.30 -12.88 -9.11
N GLU A 23 0.86 -11.97 -9.97
CA GLU A 23 -0.12 -12.28 -11.01
C GLU A 23 0.50 -13.14 -12.12
N LEU A 24 1.73 -12.83 -12.55
CA LEU A 24 2.45 -13.60 -13.57
C LEU A 24 2.89 -14.97 -13.05
N LEU A 25 3.56 -15.01 -11.90
CA LEU A 25 4.27 -16.21 -11.44
C LEU A 25 3.41 -17.13 -10.57
N ILE A 26 2.44 -16.57 -9.83
CA ILE A 26 1.61 -17.35 -8.88
C ILE A 26 0.23 -17.58 -9.47
N ALA A 27 -0.43 -16.54 -9.97
CA ALA A 27 -1.77 -16.65 -10.55
C ALA A 27 -1.76 -17.14 -12.02
N GLY A 28 -0.60 -17.13 -12.70
CA GLY A 28 -0.46 -17.58 -14.08
C GLY A 28 -1.22 -16.72 -15.09
N MET A 29 -1.42 -15.43 -14.79
CA MET A 29 -2.10 -14.49 -15.68
C MET A 29 -1.25 -14.20 -16.91
N GLU A 30 -1.91 -13.99 -18.04
CA GLU A 30 -1.25 -13.60 -19.30
C GLU A 30 -0.71 -12.14 -19.18
N PRO A 31 0.47 -11.82 -19.75
CA PRO A 31 1.10 -10.50 -19.60
C PRO A 31 0.23 -9.29 -19.96
N SER A 32 -0.62 -9.38 -20.99
CA SER A 32 -1.53 -8.28 -21.35
C SER A 32 -2.62 -8.08 -20.30
N ALA A 33 -3.13 -9.15 -19.68
CA ALA A 33 -4.07 -9.06 -18.57
C ALA A 33 -3.43 -8.39 -17.35
N VAL A 34 -2.18 -8.74 -17.02
CA VAL A 34 -1.41 -8.08 -15.94
C VAL A 34 -1.16 -6.61 -16.26
N LEU A 35 -0.83 -6.28 -17.51
CA LEU A 35 -0.66 -4.88 -17.91
C LEU A 35 -1.97 -4.09 -17.72
N PHE A 36 -3.11 -4.67 -18.09
CA PHE A 36 -4.42 -4.06 -17.90
C PHE A 36 -4.74 -3.82 -16.42
N THR A 37 -4.52 -4.80 -15.53
CA THR A 37 -4.74 -4.61 -14.09
C THR A 37 -3.87 -3.50 -13.53
N ARG A 38 -2.63 -3.33 -14.03
CA ARG A 38 -1.75 -2.23 -13.63
C ARG A 38 -2.25 -0.87 -14.10
N LEU A 39 -2.68 -0.74 -15.34
CA LEU A 39 -3.23 0.52 -15.85
C LEU A 39 -4.45 0.98 -15.05
N VAL A 40 -5.29 0.05 -14.60
CA VAL A 40 -6.46 0.36 -13.76
C VAL A 40 -6.06 0.74 -12.33
N MET A 41 -5.06 0.06 -11.75
CA MET A 41 -4.68 0.27 -10.34
C MET A 41 -3.74 1.45 -10.11
N ILE A 42 -2.94 1.85 -11.11
CA ILE A 42 -2.01 2.99 -11.00
C ILE A 42 -2.74 4.29 -10.58
N PRO A 43 -3.89 4.68 -11.17
CA PRO A 43 -4.65 5.86 -10.71
C PRO A 43 -5.00 5.81 -9.22
N VAL A 44 -5.42 4.65 -8.71
CA VAL A 44 -5.72 4.46 -7.29
C VAL A 44 -4.46 4.65 -6.44
N MET A 45 -3.33 4.07 -6.87
CA MET A 45 -2.04 4.25 -6.18
C MET A 45 -1.56 5.70 -6.19
N VAL A 46 -1.76 6.43 -7.30
CA VAL A 46 -1.43 7.85 -7.41
C VAL A 46 -2.29 8.68 -6.45
N ALA A 47 -3.58 8.37 -6.36
CA ALA A 47 -4.50 9.03 -5.44
C ALA A 47 -4.19 8.73 -3.96
N THR A 48 -3.64 7.56 -3.66
CA THR A 48 -3.50 7.06 -2.26
C THR A 48 -2.08 7.11 -1.72
N GLY A 49 -1.05 7.15 -2.57
CA GLY A 49 0.36 7.03 -2.16
C GLY A 49 0.79 8.05 -1.11
N ARG A 50 0.65 9.35 -1.41
CA ARG A 50 0.99 10.39 -0.42
C ARG A 50 0.02 10.46 0.76
N PRO A 51 -1.31 10.37 0.59
CA PRO A 51 -2.24 10.30 1.72
C PRO A 51 -1.90 9.18 2.71
N TYR A 52 -1.53 8.00 2.24
CA TYR A 52 -1.03 6.91 3.08
C TYR A 52 0.26 7.32 3.81
N GLY A 53 1.23 7.87 3.09
CA GLY A 53 2.50 8.32 3.68
C GLY A 53 2.27 9.30 4.83
N TRP A 54 1.36 10.26 4.66
CA TRP A 54 0.97 11.21 5.70
C TRP A 54 0.28 10.55 6.90
N TRP A 55 -0.64 9.61 6.66
CA TRP A 55 -1.33 8.85 7.71
C TRP A 55 -0.33 8.05 8.57
N ARG A 56 0.59 7.34 7.90
CA ARG A 56 1.67 6.60 8.54
C ARG A 56 2.54 7.52 9.40
N ASP A 57 2.97 8.66 8.85
CA ASP A 57 3.81 9.63 9.55
C ASP A 57 3.13 10.14 10.84
N MET A 58 1.82 10.41 10.78
CA MET A 58 1.04 10.81 11.95
C MET A 58 1.05 9.74 13.06
N LEU A 59 0.86 8.48 12.70
CA LEU A 59 0.91 7.38 13.67
C LEU A 59 2.31 7.22 14.27
N PHE A 60 3.36 7.28 13.46
CA PHE A 60 4.75 7.20 13.93
C PHE A 60 5.12 8.34 14.88
N ARG A 61 4.67 9.56 14.60
CA ARG A 61 4.83 10.69 15.52
C ARG A 61 4.05 10.50 16.81
N ARG A 62 2.82 9.99 16.74
CA ARG A 62 1.95 9.81 17.92
C ARG A 62 2.48 8.78 18.90
N PHE A 63 3.01 7.66 18.39
CA PHE A 63 3.42 6.52 19.23
C PHE A 63 4.92 6.42 19.46
N ALA A 64 5.76 7.09 18.64
CA ALA A 64 7.21 7.14 18.76
C ALA A 64 7.88 5.77 19.07
N PRO A 65 7.63 4.72 18.27
CA PRO A 65 8.10 3.36 18.57
C PRO A 65 9.63 3.24 18.58
N ARG A 66 10.19 2.82 19.72
CA ARG A 66 11.64 2.64 19.91
C ARG A 66 12.18 1.28 19.43
N ARG A 67 11.37 0.22 19.55
CA ARG A 67 11.77 -1.17 19.21
C ARG A 67 11.35 -1.54 17.79
N ALA A 68 12.12 -2.40 17.12
CA ALA A 68 11.82 -2.84 15.75
C ALA A 68 10.44 -3.51 15.63
N ARG A 69 10.08 -4.38 16.58
CA ARG A 69 8.76 -5.04 16.62
C ARG A 69 7.61 -4.03 16.72
N ALA A 70 7.78 -2.96 17.50
CA ALA A 70 6.78 -1.91 17.64
C ALA A 70 6.63 -1.10 16.34
N ARG A 71 7.71 -0.87 15.60
CA ARG A 71 7.66 -0.23 14.27
C ARG A 71 6.92 -1.10 13.25
N THR A 72 7.20 -2.41 13.24
CA THR A 72 6.47 -3.38 12.39
C THR A 72 4.99 -3.41 12.71
N ALA A 73 4.63 -3.49 13.99
CA ALA A 73 3.22 -3.43 14.40
C ALA A 73 2.55 -2.12 13.96
N LEU A 74 3.26 -1.00 14.06
CA LEU A 74 2.73 0.30 13.65
C LEU A 74 2.59 0.44 12.13
N ASP A 75 3.51 -0.12 11.34
CA ASP A 75 3.37 -0.19 9.88
C ASP A 75 2.17 -1.04 9.48
N ILE A 76 1.98 -2.21 10.12
CA ILE A 76 0.81 -3.07 9.89
C ILE A 76 -0.47 -2.31 10.21
N THR A 77 -0.55 -1.67 11.39
CA THR A 77 -1.70 -0.88 11.80
C THR A 77 -1.97 0.27 10.84
N ALA A 78 -0.94 1.02 10.45
CA ALA A 78 -1.07 2.12 9.50
C ALA A 78 -1.58 1.65 8.13
N PHE A 79 -1.05 0.52 7.65
CA PHE A 79 -1.42 -0.03 6.36
C PHE A 79 -2.85 -0.57 6.36
N ILE A 80 -3.24 -1.37 7.35
CA ILE A 80 -4.60 -1.93 7.43
C ILE A 80 -5.63 -0.82 7.65
N SER A 81 -5.40 0.09 8.60
CA SER A 81 -6.35 1.16 8.93
C SER A 81 -6.58 2.15 7.78
N PHE A 82 -5.65 2.24 6.83
CA PHE A 82 -5.78 3.09 5.66
C PHE A 82 -6.28 2.31 4.44
N GLN A 83 -5.63 1.18 4.12
CA GLN A 83 -5.84 0.46 2.87
C GLN A 83 -7.10 -0.40 2.88
N ALA A 84 -7.48 -0.99 4.02
CA ALA A 84 -8.67 -1.82 4.08
C ALA A 84 -9.96 -1.00 3.80
N PRO A 85 -10.15 0.20 4.37
CA PRO A 85 -11.27 1.07 3.98
C PRO A 85 -11.24 1.49 2.51
N VAL A 86 -10.07 1.88 1.98
CA VAL A 86 -9.93 2.26 0.55
C VAL A 86 -10.33 1.11 -0.37
N TYR A 87 -9.85 -0.09 -0.07
CA TYR A 87 -10.16 -1.28 -0.86
C TYR A 87 -11.65 -1.64 -0.77
N ALA A 88 -12.23 -1.62 0.44
CA ALA A 88 -13.65 -1.85 0.64
C ALA A 88 -14.51 -0.87 -0.16
N LEU A 89 -14.18 0.43 -0.12
CA LEU A 89 -14.90 1.46 -0.87
C LEU A 89 -14.78 1.26 -2.38
N THR A 90 -13.61 0.83 -2.86
CA THR A 90 -13.39 0.56 -4.29
C THR A 90 -14.25 -0.62 -4.76
N LEU A 91 -14.34 -1.69 -3.96
CA LEU A 91 -15.19 -2.84 -4.26
C LEU A 91 -16.67 -2.47 -4.25
N LEU A 92 -17.13 -1.71 -3.25
CA LEU A 92 -18.51 -1.23 -3.18
C LEU A 92 -18.85 -0.33 -4.37
N ALA A 93 -17.94 0.58 -4.74
CA ALA A 93 -18.11 1.43 -5.92
C ALA A 93 -18.14 0.63 -7.23
N ALA A 94 -17.44 -0.51 -7.29
CA ALA A 94 -17.50 -1.46 -8.40
C ALA A 94 -18.76 -2.35 -8.40
N GLY A 95 -19.67 -2.16 -7.44
CA GLY A 95 -20.93 -2.91 -7.34
C GLY A 95 -20.87 -4.21 -6.54
N ALA A 96 -19.79 -4.46 -5.79
CA ALA A 96 -19.70 -5.63 -4.92
C ALA A 96 -20.69 -5.54 -3.74
N THR A 97 -21.27 -6.67 -3.36
CA THR A 97 -22.10 -6.76 -2.15
C THR A 97 -21.28 -6.65 -0.87
N LEU A 98 -21.91 -6.34 0.27
CA LEU A 98 -21.22 -6.31 1.58
C LEU A 98 -20.56 -7.66 1.92
N ALA A 99 -21.19 -8.78 1.57
CA ALA A 99 -20.62 -10.11 1.79
C ALA A 99 -19.36 -10.36 0.94
N GLN A 100 -19.38 -9.98 -0.35
CA GLN A 100 -18.22 -10.08 -1.23
C GLN A 100 -17.09 -9.16 -0.76
N THR A 101 -17.41 -7.92 -0.38
CA THR A 101 -16.43 -6.95 0.11
C THR A 101 -15.76 -7.42 1.39
N THR A 102 -16.53 -7.93 2.36
CA THR A 102 -15.97 -8.44 3.63
C THR A 102 -15.08 -9.67 3.40
N ALA A 103 -15.48 -10.61 2.54
CA ALA A 103 -14.66 -11.77 2.17
C ALA A 103 -13.36 -11.35 1.45
N ALA A 104 -13.44 -10.42 0.50
CA ALA A 104 -12.29 -9.93 -0.25
C ALA A 104 -11.31 -9.17 0.64
N VAL A 105 -11.81 -8.25 1.48
CA VAL A 105 -10.99 -7.52 2.46
C VAL A 105 -10.33 -8.50 3.44
N GLY A 106 -11.11 -9.45 3.99
CA GLY A 106 -10.60 -10.46 4.91
C GLY A 106 -9.47 -11.30 4.29
N SER A 107 -9.62 -11.70 3.03
CA SER A 107 -8.60 -12.44 2.29
C SER A 107 -7.35 -11.59 2.01
N ALA A 108 -7.54 -10.30 1.70
CA ALA A 108 -6.45 -9.37 1.43
C ALA A 108 -5.63 -9.01 2.68
N LEU A 109 -6.18 -9.14 3.90
CA LEU A 109 -5.49 -8.80 5.14
C LEU A 109 -4.14 -9.53 5.29
N VAL A 110 -4.04 -10.77 4.82
CA VAL A 110 -2.78 -11.52 4.85
C VAL A 110 -1.69 -10.78 4.08
N LEU A 111 -1.97 -10.38 2.84
CA LEU A 111 -1.03 -9.60 2.03
C LEU A 111 -0.78 -8.22 2.62
N MET A 112 -1.80 -7.56 3.18
CA MET A 112 -1.64 -6.26 3.85
C MET A 112 -0.66 -6.35 5.03
N VAL A 113 -0.75 -7.41 5.84
CA VAL A 113 0.20 -7.66 6.93
C VAL A 113 1.60 -7.92 6.38
N LEU A 114 1.73 -8.85 5.44
CA LEU A 114 3.03 -9.29 4.91
C LEU A 114 3.80 -8.15 4.21
N LEU A 115 3.09 -7.29 3.47
CA LEU A 115 3.71 -6.24 2.65
C LEU A 115 3.90 -4.91 3.39
N SER A 116 3.19 -4.68 4.50
CA SER A 116 3.22 -3.42 5.24
C SER A 116 4.63 -2.97 5.64
N ARG A 117 5.41 -3.84 6.30
CA ARG A 117 6.75 -3.51 6.79
C ARG A 117 7.79 -3.40 5.67
N PRO A 118 7.87 -4.32 4.68
CA PRO A 118 8.72 -4.14 3.51
C PRO A 118 8.48 -2.81 2.80
N TYR A 119 7.20 -2.46 2.60
CA TYR A 119 6.84 -1.18 1.99
C TYR A 119 7.27 0.01 2.85
N GLY A 120 6.99 0.00 4.16
CA GLY A 120 7.40 1.08 5.08
C GLY A 120 8.91 1.30 5.10
N LEU A 121 9.71 0.23 5.05
CA LEU A 121 11.17 0.30 4.96
C LEU A 121 11.64 0.93 3.64
N LEU A 122 11.06 0.51 2.52
CA LEU A 122 11.39 1.07 1.21
C LEU A 122 11.00 2.55 1.14
N LEU A 123 9.83 2.92 1.66
CA LEU A 123 9.39 4.31 1.74
C LEU A 123 10.36 5.20 2.53
N ASP A 124 10.78 4.74 3.71
CA ASP A 124 11.77 5.45 4.53
C ASP A 124 13.14 5.55 3.85
N TRP A 125 13.51 4.54 3.06
CA TRP A 125 14.74 4.56 2.28
C TRP A 125 14.66 5.54 1.10
N SER A 126 13.60 5.50 0.29
CA SER A 126 13.37 6.41 -0.84
C SER A 126 13.37 7.88 -0.39
N ARG A 127 12.72 8.17 0.73
CA ARG A 127 12.69 9.51 1.33
C ARG A 127 14.08 10.00 1.74
N ARG A 128 14.86 9.15 2.42
CA ARG A 128 16.25 9.46 2.80
C ARG A 128 17.14 9.73 1.59
N MET A 129 17.03 8.93 0.54
CA MET A 129 17.80 9.15 -0.70
C MET A 129 17.43 10.47 -1.39
N ALA A 130 16.15 10.85 -1.35
CA ALA A 130 15.67 12.09 -1.93
C ALA A 130 15.91 13.33 -1.05
N GLY A 131 16.51 13.15 0.15
CA GLY A 131 16.76 14.23 1.11
C GLY A 131 15.47 14.84 1.68
N VAL A 132 14.37 14.08 1.69
CA VAL A 132 13.10 14.50 2.28
C VAL A 132 12.89 13.75 3.59
N THR A 133 12.81 14.47 4.70
CA THR A 133 12.59 13.85 6.01
C THR A 133 11.12 13.47 6.20
N PRO A 134 10.83 12.37 6.93
CA PRO A 134 9.50 12.13 7.47
C PRO A 134 9.09 13.32 8.35
N ALA A 135 7.82 13.69 8.32
CA ALA A 135 7.27 14.67 9.25
C ALA A 135 7.26 14.12 10.68
#